data_AF-A0A929AZR5-F1
#
_entry.id   AF-A0A929AZR5-F1
#
_cell.length_a   1.000
_cell.length_b   1.000
_cell.length_c   1.000
_cell.angle_alpha   90.00
_cell.angle_beta   90.00
_cell.angle_gamma   90.00
#
_symmetry.space_group_name_H-M   'P 1'
#
loop_
_entity.id
_entity.type
_entity.pdbx_description
1 polymer ?
#
loop_
_entity_poly.entity_id
_entity_poly.type
_entity_poly.pdbx_seq_one_letter_code
_entity_poly.pdbx_strand_id
1 'polypeptide(L)' 'MALTIAVRVEQAVYDCVYLSLAVINKCQMVTADRRFYNALTSDMLFAHLCWVEDLP' A
#
# COMPACT_ATOMS: atom_id res chain seq x y z
N MET A 1 13.20 -3.13 -2.77
CA MET A 1 11.93 -2.48 -3.17
C MET A 1 11.16 -1.96 -1.96
N ALA A 2 10.73 -2.81 -1.02
CA ALA A 2 9.95 -2.37 0.15
C ALA A 2 10.60 -1.24 0.97
N LEU A 3 11.90 -1.33 1.28
CA LEU A 3 12.62 -0.26 1.99
C LEU A 3 12.62 1.07 1.22
N THR A 4 12.82 1.02 -0.10
CA THR A 4 12.79 2.21 -0.97
C THR A 4 11.42 2.87 -0.97
N ILE A 5 10.35 2.06 -0.99
CA ILE A 5 8.97 2.54 -0.91
C ILE A 5 8.73 3.15 0.47
N ALA A 6 9.12 2.46 1.56
CA ALA A 6 8.95 2.93 2.93
C ALA A 6 9.60 4.30 3.17
N VAL A 7 10.80 4.52 2.64
CA VAL A 7 11.48 5.82 2.70
C VAL A 7 10.75 6.88 1.87
N ARG A 8 10.19 6.52 0.70
CA ARG A 8 9.47 7.47 -0.17
C ARG A 8 8.13 7.90 0.40
N VAL A 9 7.36 6.98 0.98
CA VAL A 9 5.99 7.25 1.47
C VAL A 9 5.92 7.51 2.97
N GLU A 10 7.08 7.52 3.64
CA GLU A 10 7.22 7.72 5.09
C GLU A 10 6.33 6.77 5.92
N GLN A 11 6.22 5.51 5.47
CA GLN A 11 5.45 4.47 6.13
C GLN A 11 6.34 3.38 6.71
N ALA A 12 5.77 2.58 7.61
CA ALA A 12 6.48 1.44 8.18
C ALA A 12 6.91 0.48 7.06
N VAL A 13 8.12 -0.07 7.22
CA VAL A 13 8.68 -1.04 6.26
C VAL A 13 7.76 -2.25 6.10
N TYR A 14 7.07 -2.66 7.17
CA TYR A 14 6.17 -3.80 7.18
C TYR A 14 4.99 -3.64 6.21
N ASP A 15 4.31 -2.49 6.24
CA ASP A 15 3.21 -2.20 5.32
C ASP A 15 3.71 -2.12 3.86
N CYS A 16 4.92 -1.60 3.68
CA CYS A 16 5.57 -1.53 2.37
C CYS A 16 6.00 -2.90 1.83
N VAL A 17 6.19 -3.91 2.69
CA VAL A 17 6.43 -5.30 2.27
C VAL A 17 5.17 -5.88 1.63
N TYR A 18 4.01 -5.72 2.26
CA TYR A 18 2.73 -6.17 1.68
C TYR A 18 2.37 -5.41 0.41
N LEU A 19 2.61 -4.10 0.39
CA LEU A 19 2.39 -3.29 -0.81
C LEU A 19 3.30 -3.76 -1.96
N SER A 20 4.58 -4.03 -1.67
CA SER A 20 5.51 -4.58 -2.67
C SER A 20 5.05 -5.94 -3.20
N LEU A 21 4.51 -6.79 -2.32
CA LEU A 21 3.98 -8.09 -2.71
C LEU A 21 2.78 -7.95 -3.65
N ALA A 22 1.86 -7.02 -3.37
CA ALA A 22 0.72 -6.73 -4.23
C ALA A 22 1.14 -6.22 -5.62
N VAL A 23 2.15 -5.35 -5.68
CA VAL A 23 2.75 -4.86 -6.94
C VAL A 23 3.35 -6.02 -7.75
N ILE A 24 4.14 -6.88 -7.10
CA ILE A 24 4.80 -8.02 -7.77
C ILE A 24 3.76 -8.99 -8.35
N ASN A 25 2.71 -9.28 -7.58
CA ASN A 25 1.65 -10.21 -7.98
C ASN A 25 0.57 -9.56 -8.84
N LYS A 26 0.69 -8.26 -9.16
CA LYS A 26 -0.30 -7.48 -9.92
C LYS A 26 -1.71 -7.58 -9.33
N CYS A 27 -1.81 -7.53 -8.01
CA CYS A 27 -3.08 -7.54 -7.29
C CYS A 27 -3.20 -6.31 -6.38
N GLN A 28 -4.30 -6.24 -5.63
CA GLN A 28 -4.54 -5.20 -4.63
C GLN A 28 -4.23 -5.73 -3.22
N MET A 29 -3.54 -4.92 -2.44
CA MET A 29 -3.42 -5.07 -0.99
C MET A 29 -4.67 -4.47 -0.36
N VAL A 30 -5.50 -5.31 0.26
CA VAL A 30 -6.61 -4.84 1.09
C VAL A 30 -6.06 -4.40 2.43
N THR A 31 -6.45 -3.20 2.88
CA THR A 31 -6.06 -2.67 4.20
C THR A 31 -7.24 -2.05 4.93
N ALA A 32 -7.23 -2.19 6.26
CA ALA A 32 -8.11 -1.47 7.19
C ALA A 32 -7.36 -0.33 7.90
N ASP A 33 -6.08 -0.09 7.58
CA ASP A 33 -5.33 1.04 8.11
C ASP A 33 -5.58 2.30 7.28
N ARG A 34 -6.42 3.17 7.84
CA ARG A 34 -6.83 4.42 7.18
C ARG A 34 -5.68 5.42 7.07
N ARG A 35 -4.72 5.41 8.01
CA ARG A 35 -3.55 6.31 7.96
C ARG A 35 -2.64 5.90 6.81
N PHE A 36 -2.37 4.60 6.69
CA PHE A 36 -1.57 4.05 5.59
C PHE A 36 -2.23 4.30 4.24
N TYR A 37 -3.53 3.98 4.12
CA TYR A 37 -4.31 4.21 2.91
C TYR A 37 -4.26 5.68 2.46
N ASN A 38 -4.50 6.61 3.40
CA ASN A 38 -4.47 8.05 3.12
C ASN A 38 -3.06 8.57 2.75
N ALA A 39 -2.02 8.01 3.35
CA ALA A 39 -0.64 8.40 3.04
C ALA A 39 -0.23 8.04 1.61
N LEU A 40 -0.83 6.99 1.04
CA LEU A 40 -0.53 6.50 -0.30
C LEU A 40 -1.44 7.08 -1.39
N THR A 41 -2.51 7.82 -1.05
CA THR A 41 -3.46 8.40 -2.03
C THR A 41 -2.80 9.27 -3.12
N SER A 42 -1.67 9.91 -2.80
CA SER A 42 -0.93 10.77 -3.74
C SER A 42 0.17 10.04 -4.50
N ASP A 43 0.37 8.75 -4.25
CA ASP A 43 1.43 7.94 -4.85
C ASP A 43 0.87 7.02 -5.95
N MET A 44 1.66 6.74 -6.98
CA MET A 44 1.28 5.81 -8.07
C MET A 44 0.95 4.40 -7.57
N LEU A 45 1.46 4.01 -6.40
CA LEU A 45 1.20 2.72 -5.77
C LEU A 45 -0.24 2.61 -5.20
N PHE A 46 -0.99 3.72 -5.14
CA PHE A 46 -2.39 3.71 -4.70
C PHE A 46 -3.27 2.75 -5.51
N ALA A 47 -2.98 2.55 -6.80
CA ALA A 47 -3.71 1.59 -7.64
C ALA A 47 -3.63 0.14 -7.12
N HIS A 48 -2.62 -0.17 -6.31
CA HIS A 48 -2.43 -1.47 -5.67
C HIS A 48 -3.00 -1.53 -4.25
N LEU A 49 -3.76 -0.53 -3.81
CA LEU A 49 -4.47 -0.52 -2.54
C LEU A 49 -5.96 -0.66 -2.73
N CYS A 50 -6.60 -1.31 -1.77
CA CYS A 50 -8.04 -1.43 -1.65
C CYS A 50 -8.42 -1.18 -0.19
N TRP A 51 -9.38 -0.29 0.04
CA TRP A 51 -9.94 -0.11 1.36
C TRP A 51 -10.87 -1.27 1.68
N VAL A 52 -10.80 -1.80 2.90
CA VAL A 52 -11.57 -3.00 3.29
C VAL A 52 -13.09 -2.82 3.10
N GLU A 53 -13.62 -1.60 3.22
CA GLU A 53 -15.06 -1.33 3.03
C GLU A 53 -15.48 -1.22 1.56
N ASP A 54 -14.52 -1.18 0.61
CA ASP A 54 -14.81 -1.17 -0.83
C ASP A 54 -15.02 -2.59 -1.39
N LEU A 55 -14.86 -3.62 -0.54
CA LEU A 55 -15.13 -5.01 -0.91
C LEU A 55 -16.64 -5.30 -0.91
N PRO A 56 -17.13 -6.14 -1.86
CA PRO A 56 -18.54 -6.52 -1.95
C PRO A 56 -19.02 -7.42 -0.80
#